data_AF-A0A1C5G153-F1
#
_entry.id   AF-A0A1C5G153-F1
#
_cell.length_a   1.000
_cell.length_b   1.000
_cell.length_c   1.000
_cell.angle_alpha   90.00
_cell.angle_beta   90.00
_cell.angle_gamma   90.00
#
_symmetry.space_group_name_H-M   'P 1'
#
loop_
_entity.id
_entity.type
_entity.pdbx_description
1 polymer ?
#
loop_
_entity_poly.entity_id
_entity_poly.type
_entity_poly.pdbx_seq_one_letter_code
_entity_poly.pdbx_strand_id
1 'polypeptide(L)'
;MAHLCGLCLALRGDHGQFARVATNYDGLVISVLVEAQAGRSDGWRRTAGPCPLRGMRTASVAQGEGARLAATVSLVLASAKVRDHVADGDGALARRPVAAAAR
;
A
#
# COMPACT_ATOMS: atom_id res chain seq x y z
N MET A 1 3.37 13.00 -3.13
CA MET A 1 3.98 11.76 -3.68
C MET A 1 4.85 10.99 -2.68
N ALA A 2 5.49 11.65 -1.70
CA ALA A 2 6.32 10.99 -0.68
C ALA A 2 5.61 9.85 0.07
N HIS A 3 4.36 10.05 0.50
CA HIS A 3 3.56 9.02 1.18
C HIS A 3 3.19 7.83 0.28
N LEU A 4 2.90 8.09 -0.99
CA LEU A 4 2.45 7.04 -1.91
C LEU A 4 3.60 6.10 -2.22
N CYS A 5 4.77 6.67 -2.49
CA CYS A 5 5.99 5.89 -2.66
C CYS A 5 6.43 5.21 -1.37
N GLY A 6 6.21 5.85 -0.20
CA GLY A 6 6.46 5.28 1.12
C GLY A 6 5.60 4.04 1.37
N LEU A 7 4.28 4.15 1.18
CA LEU A 7 3.33 3.04 1.26
C LEU A 7 3.69 1.89 0.32
N CYS A 8 3.94 2.19 -0.96
CA CYS A 8 4.35 1.18 -1.95
C CYS A 8 5.63 0.43 -1.55
N LEU A 9 6.56 1.12 -0.88
CA LEU A 9 7.80 0.52 -0.38
C LEU A 9 7.58 -0.27 0.92
N ALA A 10 6.71 0.19 1.81
CA ALA A 10 6.33 -0.54 3.02
C ALA A 10 5.62 -1.86 2.65
N LEU A 11 4.63 -1.80 1.74
CA LEU A 11 3.99 -3.00 1.17
C LEU A 11 5.02 -3.98 0.59
N ARG A 12 5.98 -3.48 -0.20
CA ARG A 12 7.05 -4.33 -0.74
C ARG A 12 7.89 -4.97 0.36
N GLY A 13 8.36 -4.15 1.29
CA GLY A 13 9.35 -4.55 2.30
C GLY A 13 8.78 -5.57 3.28
N ASP A 14 7.55 -5.32 3.75
CA ASP A 14 6.95 -6.11 4.82
C ASP A 14 6.09 -7.27 4.29
N HIS A 15 5.55 -7.16 3.07
CA HIS A 15 4.58 -8.12 2.53
C HIS A 15 4.89 -8.62 1.10
N GLY A 16 6.04 -8.25 0.53
CA GLY A 16 6.52 -8.74 -0.76
C GLY A 16 6.07 -7.93 -1.98
N GLN A 17 6.61 -8.26 -3.16
CA GLN A 17 6.42 -7.44 -4.37
C GLN A 17 4.97 -7.33 -4.82
N PHE A 18 4.19 -8.41 -4.71
CA PHE A 18 2.79 -8.40 -5.12
C PHE A 18 1.90 -7.54 -4.23
N ALA A 19 2.25 -7.37 -2.95
CA ALA A 19 1.50 -6.50 -2.04
C ALA A 19 1.40 -5.05 -2.53
N ARG A 20 2.28 -4.61 -3.45
CA ARG A 20 2.21 -3.29 -4.08
C ARG A 20 0.88 -3.00 -4.76
N VAL A 21 0.17 -4.02 -5.24
CA VAL A 21 -1.14 -3.85 -5.89
C VAL A 21 -2.22 -3.39 -4.91
N ALA A 22 -2.01 -3.59 -3.61
CA ALA A 22 -2.92 -3.12 -2.57
C ALA A 22 -2.78 -1.61 -2.27
N THR A 23 -1.84 -0.90 -2.91
CA THR A 23 -1.67 0.55 -2.73
C THR A 23 -2.98 1.27 -3.05
N ASN A 24 -3.55 1.97 -2.07
CA ASN A 24 -4.81 2.68 -2.22
C ASN A 24 -4.76 4.07 -1.54
N TYR A 25 -5.75 4.90 -1.84
CA TYR A 25 -5.85 6.25 -1.30
C TYR A 25 -6.13 6.27 0.21
N ASP A 26 -6.89 5.30 0.72
CA ASP A 26 -7.21 5.22 2.15
C ASP A 26 -5.95 5.05 3.00
N GLY A 27 -5.06 4.12 2.61
CA GLY A 27 -3.75 3.96 3.24
C GLY A 27 -2.90 5.23 3.13
N LEU A 28 -3.00 5.96 2.02
CA LEU A 28 -2.29 7.22 1.85
C LEU A 28 -2.75 8.28 2.86
N VAL A 29 -4.07 8.41 3.07
CA VAL A 29 -4.67 9.31 4.05
C VAL A 29 -4.24 8.93 5.46
N ILE A 30 -4.27 7.63 5.80
CA ILE A 30 -3.76 7.15 7.09
C ILE A 30 -2.30 7.52 7.31
N SER A 31 -1.43 7.31 6.30
CA SER A 31 -0.01 7.67 6.42
C SER A 31 0.19 9.17 6.69
N VAL A 32 -0.59 10.05 6.05
CA VAL A 32 -0.53 11.51 6.26
C VAL A 32 -1.06 11.90 7.63
N LEU A 33 -2.18 11.32 8.07
CA LEU A 33 -2.76 11.59 9.39
C LEU A 33 -1.81 11.19 10.52
N VAL A 34 -1.18 10.03 10.40
CA VAL A 34 -0.20 9.58 11.39
C VAL A 34 1.02 10.51 11.42
N GLU A 35 1.56 10.93 10.27
CA GLU A 35 2.67 11.92 10.25
C GLU A 35 2.24 13.24 10.90
N ALA A 36 1.01 13.72 10.64
CA ALA A 36 0.49 14.94 11.23
C ALA A 36 0.30 14.83 12.76
N GLN A 37 -0.08 13.67 13.27
CA GLN A 37 -0.33 13.42 14.70
C GLN A 37 0.95 13.14 15.49
N ALA A 38 1.96 12.54 14.87
CA ALA A 38 3.22 12.17 15.53
C ALA A 38 4.15 13.35 15.83
N GLY A 39 3.83 14.56 15.35
CA GLY A 39 4.66 15.76 15.52
C GLY A 39 5.97 15.71 14.70
N ARG A 40 6.71 16.83 14.67
CA ARG A 40 7.99 16.96 13.94
C ARG A 40 9.09 16.15 14.63
N SER A 41 9.09 14.83 14.43
CA SER A 41 10.22 13.97 14.75
C SER A 41 11.11 13.80 13.52
N ASP A 42 12.42 13.92 13.70
CA ASP A 42 13.37 13.62 12.64
C ASP A 42 13.39 12.09 12.43
N GLY A 43 13.08 11.62 11.21
CA GLY A 43 13.11 10.19 10.88
C GLY A 43 11.98 9.68 9.98
N TRP A 44 10.97 10.50 9.67
CA TRP A 44 9.82 10.09 8.84
C TRP A 44 10.11 10.01 7.35
N ARG A 45 11.32 10.38 6.92
CA ARG A 45 11.71 10.40 5.52
C ARG A 45 12.98 9.60 5.29
N ARG A 46 12.99 8.88 4.18
CA ARG A 46 14.19 8.18 3.67
C ARG A 46 14.35 8.43 2.19
N THR A 47 15.59 8.37 1.71
CA THR A 47 15.86 8.36 0.28
C THR A 47 15.55 6.98 -0.28
N ALA A 48 14.48 6.88 -1.07
CA ALA A 48 14.19 5.69 -1.85
C ALA A 48 15.16 5.57 -3.04
N GLY A 49 15.58 4.35 -3.31
CA GLY A 49 16.36 4.02 -4.50
C GLY A 49 15.62 4.27 -5.83
N PRO A 50 16.29 4.02 -6.97
CA PRO A 50 15.71 4.10 -8.31
C PRO A 50 14.40 3.32 -8.42
N CYS A 51 13.39 3.91 -9.07
CA CYS A 51 12.10 3.27 -9.29
C CYS A 51 11.63 3.45 -10.74
N PRO A 52 11.17 2.40 -11.42
CA PRO A 52 10.70 2.48 -12.80
C PRO A 52 9.51 3.45 -12.95
N LEU A 53 8.58 3.47 -11.97
CA LEU A 53 7.46 4.43 -11.94
C LEU A 53 7.90 5.90 -11.75
N ARG A 54 9.17 6.14 -11.41
CA ARG A 54 9.78 7.48 -11.32
C ARG A 54 10.80 7.74 -12.45
N GLY A 55 10.84 6.91 -13.48
CA GLY A 55 11.86 6.99 -14.54
C GLY A 55 13.27 6.71 -14.00
N MET A 56 13.40 5.72 -13.12
CA MET A 56 14.65 5.32 -12.44
C MET A 56 15.27 6.40 -11.53
N ARG A 57 14.51 7.44 -11.15
CA ARG A 57 14.95 8.48 -10.21
C ARG A 57 14.73 8.08 -8.74
N THR A 58 15.64 8.52 -7.88
CA THR A 58 15.51 8.47 -6.42
C THR A 58 14.51 9.54 -5.94
N ALA A 59 13.98 9.38 -4.72
CA ALA A 59 13.09 10.38 -4.13
C ALA A 59 13.12 10.26 -2.60
N SER A 60 12.92 11.39 -1.89
CA SER A 60 12.61 11.36 -0.45
C SER A 60 11.16 10.89 -0.26
N VAL A 61 10.97 9.79 0.47
CA VAL A 61 9.68 9.13 0.67
C VAL A 61 9.39 8.97 2.17
N ALA A 62 8.10 8.86 2.51
CA ALA A 62 7.71 8.58 3.88
C ALA A 62 8.21 7.19 4.33
N GLN A 63 8.68 7.08 5.57
CA GLN A 63 9.08 5.86 6.25
C GLN A 63 8.53 5.88 7.69
N GLY A 64 8.43 4.71 8.30
CA GLY A 64 8.15 4.55 9.73
C GLY A 64 6.75 4.03 9.96
N GLU A 65 6.25 4.24 11.16
CA GLU A 65 4.99 3.67 11.62
C GLU A 65 3.80 4.07 10.75
N GLY A 66 3.72 5.33 10.29
CA GLY A 66 2.63 5.74 9.40
C GLY A 66 2.61 5.02 8.05
N ALA A 67 3.79 4.71 7.48
CA ALA A 67 3.87 3.96 6.23
C ALA A 67 3.58 2.47 6.43
N ARG A 68 3.99 1.89 7.58
CA ARG A 68 3.68 0.49 7.95
C ARG A 68 2.19 0.31 8.24
N LEU A 69 1.60 1.20 9.05
CA LEU A 69 0.17 1.17 9.35
C LEU A 69 -0.66 1.29 8.07
N ALA A 70 -0.30 2.23 7.20
CA ALA A 70 -0.93 2.38 5.89
C ALA A 70 -0.86 1.09 5.06
N ALA A 71 0.28 0.39 5.06
CA ALA A 71 0.44 -0.88 4.34
C ALA A 71 -0.49 -1.97 4.90
N THR A 72 -0.57 -2.10 6.22
CA THR A 72 -1.47 -3.05 6.88
C THR A 72 -2.93 -2.75 6.57
N VAL A 73 -3.36 -1.49 6.72
CA VAL A 73 -4.73 -1.05 6.40
C VAL A 73 -5.04 -1.31 4.93
N SER A 74 -4.13 -0.98 4.02
CA SER A 74 -4.30 -1.23 2.59
C SER A 74 -4.50 -2.72 2.28
N LEU A 75 -3.77 -3.63 2.94
CA LEU A 75 -3.95 -5.07 2.77
C LEU A 75 -5.28 -5.58 3.34
N VAL A 76 -5.70 -5.07 4.51
CA VAL A 76 -7.00 -5.41 5.11
C VAL A 76 -8.13 -4.98 4.18
N LEU A 77 -8.08 -3.75 3.65
CA LEU A 77 -9.05 -3.23 2.70
C LEU A 77 -9.03 -4.01 1.38
N ALA A 78 -7.86 -4.39 0.87
CA ALA A 78 -7.75 -5.22 -0.31
C ALA A 78 -8.38 -6.61 -0.09
N SER A 79 -8.15 -7.23 1.07
CA SER A 79 -8.78 -8.50 1.44
C SER A 79 -10.30 -8.38 1.52
N ALA A 80 -10.81 -7.32 2.16
CA ALA A 80 -12.24 -7.04 2.23
C ALA A 80 -12.85 -6.86 0.83
N LYS A 81 -12.20 -6.06 -0.03
CA LYS A 81 -12.63 -5.83 -1.41
C LYS A 81 -12.66 -7.10 -2.26
N VAL A 82 -11.66 -7.99 -2.09
CA VAL A 82 -11.66 -9.28 -2.80
C VAL A 82 -12.83 -10.15 -2.33
N ARG A 83 -13.08 -10.24 -1.02
CA ARG A 83 -14.22 -11.00 -0.50
C ARG A 83 -15.56 -10.45 -1.00
N ASP A 84 -15.69 -9.14 -1.05
CA ASP A 84 -16.86 -8.43 -1.56
C ASP A 84 -17.12 -8.81 -3.04
N HIS A 85 -16.10 -8.67 -3.90
CA HIS A 85 -16.22 -9.09 -5.31
C HIS A 85 -16.51 -10.58 -5.51
N VAL A 86 -16.01 -11.46 -4.62
CA VAL A 86 -16.35 -12.89 -4.66
C VAL A 86 -17.80 -13.13 -4.27
N ALA A 87 -18.32 -12.41 -3.27
CA ALA A 87 -19.71 -12.52 -2.82
C ALA A 87 -20.69 -11.95 -3.87
N ASP A 88 -20.33 -10.82 -4.49
CA ASP A 88 -21.14 -10.17 -5.52
C ASP A 88 -21.11 -10.93 -6.86
N GLY A 89 -20.03 -11.68 -7.12
CA GLY A 89 -19.85 -12.41 -8.37
C GLY A 89 -19.34 -11.54 -9.52
N ASP A 90 -18.66 -10.44 -9.21
CA ASP A 90 -18.30 -9.40 -10.16
C ASP A 90 -16.81 -9.42 -10.56
N GLY A 91 -16.49 -8.88 -11.75
CA GLY A 91 -15.11 -8.70 -12.22
C GLY A 91 -14.40 -9.99 -12.70
N ALA A 92 -13.07 -10.03 -12.65
CA ALA A 92 -12.29 -11.21 -13.07
C ALA A 92 -12.54 -12.44 -12.17
N LEU A 93 -13.12 -12.23 -10.99
CA LEU A 93 -13.48 -13.24 -10.00
C LEU A 93 -14.84 -13.91 -10.30
N ALA A 94 -15.63 -13.37 -11.23
CA ALA A 94 -16.79 -14.04 -11.83
C ALA A 94 -16.39 -15.33 -12.58
N ARG A 95 -15.10 -15.48 -12.93
CA ARG A 95 -14.56 -16.64 -13.65
C ARG A 95 -14.12 -17.72 -12.65
N ARG A 96 -14.77 -18.89 -12.70
CA ARG A 96 -14.60 -20.06 -11.81
C ARG A 96 -13.15 -20.39 -11.35
N PRO A 97 -12.10 -20.34 -12.19
CA PRO A 97 -10.74 -20.66 -11.73
C PRO A 97 -10.14 -19.61 -10.78
N VAL A 98 -10.53 -18.33 -10.88
CA VAL A 98 -9.98 -17.26 -10.04
C VAL A 98 -10.66 -17.22 -8.66
N ALA A 99 -11.97 -17.53 -8.60
CA ALA A 99 -12.70 -17.64 -7.34
C ALA A 99 -12.18 -18.79 -6.44
N ALA A 100 -11.64 -19.86 -7.01
CA ALA A 100 -11.07 -20.97 -6.25
C ALA A 100 -9.74 -20.62 -5.57
N ALA A 101 -8.95 -19.72 -6.15
CA ALA A 101 -7.69 -19.25 -5.57
C ALA A 101 -7.87 -18.19 -4.45
N ALA A 102 -9.09 -17.67 -4.31
CA ALA A 102 -9.45 -16.67 -3.31
C ALA A 102 -10.14 -17.26 -2.06
N ARG A 103 -10.29 -18.60 -2.00
CA ARG A 103 -10.98 -19.33 -0.92
C ARG A 103 -10.00 -19.83 0.14
#